data_AF-A0A7C3XL17-F1
#
_entry.id   AF-A0A7C3XL17-F1
#
_cell.length_a   1.000
_cell.length_b   1.000
_cell.length_c   1.000
_cell.angle_alpha   90.00
_cell.angle_beta   90.00
_cell.angle_gamma   90.00
#
_symmetry.space_group_name_H-M   'P 1'
#
loop_
_entity.id
_entity.type
_entity.pdbx_description
1 polymer ?
#
loop_
_entity_poly.entity_id
_entity_poly.type
_entity_poly.pdbx_seq_one_letter_code
_entity_poly.pdbx_strand_id
1 'polypeptide(L)'
;MDLVGAAIGGGIVAAVSVSYYLYRARVAQRKQAQPSGVRPPTLDLRSRGVEKQVTDVELERAKRELKMLLLEKELITGAIARLYEAEAAGKIGREDRERLSAKYKEQLKEIEARLNDLNLIIEVGELENLRQELLNLFEKKI
;
A
#
# COMPACT_ATOMS: atom_id res chain seq x y z
N MET A 1 -16.32 40.64 -74.45
CA MET A 1 -16.58 41.93 -73.79
C MET A 1 -17.88 41.81 -72.99
N ASP A 2 -18.06 40.76 -72.19
CA ASP A 2 -17.40 40.42 -70.91
C ASP A 2 -18.36 40.84 -69.78
N LEU A 3 -19.15 39.93 -69.21
CA LEU A 3 -18.75 38.85 -68.31
C LEU A 3 -17.77 39.38 -67.24
N VAL A 4 -18.29 40.06 -66.23
CA VAL A 4 -17.94 39.95 -64.79
C VAL A 4 -18.78 41.03 -64.09
N GLY A 5 -19.94 40.68 -63.52
CA GLY A 5 -20.75 41.67 -62.80
C GLY A 5 -21.85 41.13 -61.89
N ALA A 6 -22.29 39.88 -62.09
CA ALA A 6 -23.47 39.37 -61.39
C ALA A 6 -23.27 37.95 -60.82
N ALA A 7 -22.08 37.62 -60.31
CA ALA A 7 -21.80 36.27 -59.80
C ALA A 7 -21.14 36.19 -58.41
N ILE A 8 -20.92 37.31 -57.71
CA ILE A 8 -20.16 37.30 -56.44
C ILE A 8 -21.06 37.48 -55.19
N GLY A 9 -22.32 37.90 -55.34
CA GLY A 9 -23.22 38.13 -54.20
C GLY A 9 -23.92 36.90 -53.61
N GLY A 10 -24.16 35.85 -54.40
CA GLY A 10 -24.99 34.70 -53.98
C GLY A 10 -24.26 33.58 -53.25
N GLY A 11 -22.98 33.36 -53.58
CA GLY A 11 -22.21 32.23 -53.04
C GLY A 11 -21.85 32.37 -51.57
N ILE A 12 -21.57 33.60 -51.11
CA ILE A 12 -21.13 33.87 -49.73
C ILE A 12 -22.30 33.71 -48.76
N VAL A 13 -23.51 34.16 -49.11
CA VAL A 13 -24.70 34.03 -48.24
C VAL A 13 -25.12 32.57 -48.07
N ALA A 14 -25.04 31.77 -49.14
CA ALA A 14 -25.30 30.32 -49.07
C ALA A 14 -24.22 29.60 -48.25
N ALA A 15 -22.95 29.92 -48.44
CA ALA A 15 -21.86 29.30 -47.68
C ALA A 15 -21.89 29.66 -46.18
N VAL A 16 -22.18 30.92 -45.84
CA VAL A 16 -22.30 31.37 -44.44
C VAL A 16 -23.54 30.77 -43.78
N SER A 17 -24.68 30.66 -44.49
CA SER A 17 -25.88 30.05 -43.93
C SER A 17 -25.72 28.54 -43.71
N VAL A 18 -25.13 27.81 -44.66
CA VAL A 18 -24.80 26.38 -44.49
C VAL A 18 -23.77 26.18 -43.38
N SER A 19 -22.72 27.01 -43.33
CA SER A 19 -21.71 26.95 -42.27
C SER A 19 -22.30 27.28 -40.88
N TYR A 20 -23.20 28.26 -40.79
CA TYR A 20 -23.93 28.59 -39.56
C TYR A 20 -24.90 27.46 -39.15
N TYR A 21 -25.56 26.81 -40.11
CA TYR A 21 -26.46 25.68 -39.85
C TYR A 21 -25.69 24.45 -39.38
N LEU A 22 -24.56 24.11 -40.03
CA LEU A 22 -23.66 23.04 -39.62
C LEU A 22 -22.99 23.33 -38.26
N TYR A 23 -22.64 24.59 -38.00
CA TYR A 23 -22.14 25.03 -36.69
C TYR A 23 -23.20 24.86 -35.60
N ARG A 24 -24.45 25.30 -35.84
CA ARG A 24 -25.56 25.08 -34.89
C ARG A 24 -25.86 23.60 -34.66
N ALA A 25 -25.83 22.76 -35.69
CA ALA A 25 -26.01 21.32 -35.56
C ALA A 25 -24.89 20.66 -34.72
N ARG A 26 -23.63 21.10 -34.89
CA ARG A 26 -22.50 20.66 -34.05
C ARG A 26 -22.59 21.16 -32.61
N VAL A 27 -23.04 22.38 -32.39
CA VAL A 27 -23.23 22.94 -31.03
C VAL A 27 -24.38 22.25 -30.31
N ALA A 28 -25.45 21.87 -31.02
CA ALA A 28 -26.54 21.06 -30.49
C ALA A 28 -26.06 19.66 -30.08
N GLN A 29 -25.19 19.03 -30.87
CA GLN A 29 -24.54 17.77 -30.49
C GLN A 29 -23.51 17.94 -29.35
N ARG A 30 -22.79 19.06 -29.28
CA ARG A 30 -21.87 19.37 -28.16
C ARG A 30 -22.60 19.63 -26.83
N LYS A 31 -23.85 20.11 -26.87
CA LYS A 31 -24.70 20.20 -25.66
C LYS A 31 -25.16 18.84 -25.12
N GLN A 32 -25.09 17.78 -25.92
CA GLN A 32 -25.31 16.40 -25.47
C GLN A 32 -24.01 15.63 -25.22
N ALA A 33 -22.87 16.10 -25.75
CA ALA A 33 -21.54 15.50 -25.55
C ALA A 33 -20.70 16.14 -24.42
N GLN A 34 -21.33 16.90 -23.51
CA GLN A 34 -20.73 17.26 -22.23
C GLN A 34 -21.86 17.44 -21.20
N PRO A 35 -21.93 16.52 -20.22
CA PRO A 35 -21.13 16.73 -19.03
C PRO A 35 -19.99 15.73 -19.01
N SER A 36 -18.78 16.27 -19.01
CA SER A 36 -17.65 15.64 -18.35
C SER A 36 -18.00 15.54 -16.87
N GLY A 37 -18.77 14.51 -16.52
CA GLY A 37 -18.81 14.01 -15.17
C GLY A 37 -17.48 13.34 -14.88
N VAL A 38 -16.39 14.11 -14.80
CA VAL A 38 -15.39 13.79 -13.79
C VAL A 38 -16.15 14.06 -12.49
N ARG A 39 -16.93 13.05 -12.07
CA ARG A 39 -17.19 12.87 -10.65
C ARG A 39 -15.79 13.04 -10.06
N PRO A 40 -15.53 13.99 -9.13
CA PRO A 40 -14.34 13.82 -8.30
C PRO A 40 -14.40 12.37 -7.86
N PRO A 41 -13.30 11.59 -7.90
CA PRO A 41 -13.35 10.23 -7.42
C PRO A 41 -13.95 10.31 -6.01
N THR A 42 -15.24 10.03 -5.91
CA THR A 42 -15.91 9.91 -4.64
C THR A 42 -15.28 8.64 -4.17
N LEU A 43 -14.38 8.78 -3.21
CA LEU A 43 -13.83 7.67 -2.48
C LEU A 43 -15.07 7.04 -1.84
N ASP A 44 -15.72 6.12 -2.56
CA ASP A 44 -16.87 5.34 -2.10
C ASP A 44 -16.33 4.35 -1.07
N LEU A 45 -15.89 4.90 0.06
CA LEU A 45 -15.46 4.19 1.27
C LEU A 45 -16.58 3.30 1.81
N ARG A 46 -17.83 3.56 1.39
CA ARG A 46 -19.04 2.93 1.87
C ARG A 46 -19.26 1.50 1.36
N SER A 47 -18.59 1.09 0.26
CA SER A 47 -18.88 -0.19 -0.40
C SER A 47 -17.75 -1.20 -0.42
N ARG A 48 -16.52 -0.83 -0.07
CA ARG A 48 -15.45 -1.80 0.11
C ARG A 48 -15.36 -2.09 1.60
N GLY A 49 -16.16 -3.03 2.07
CA GLY A 49 -15.91 -3.68 3.36
C GLY A 49 -14.44 -4.08 3.36
N VAL A 50 -13.65 -3.39 4.17
CA VAL A 50 -12.23 -3.66 4.29
C VAL A 50 -12.17 -4.85 5.22
N GLU A 51 -12.22 -6.04 4.66
CA GLU A 51 -11.90 -7.22 5.44
C GLU A 51 -10.46 -7.03 5.92
N LYS A 52 -10.29 -7.05 7.26
CA LYS A 52 -8.97 -7.08 7.88
C LYS A 52 -8.18 -8.23 7.27
N GLN A 53 -6.97 -7.96 6.80
CA GLN A 53 -6.04 -9.01 6.37
C GLN A 53 -5.49 -9.75 7.59
N VAL A 54 -5.41 -9.09 8.74
CA VAL A 54 -4.95 -9.70 10.00
C VAL A 54 -6.07 -9.64 11.03
N THR A 55 -6.55 -10.81 11.47
CA THR A 55 -7.56 -10.87 12.54
C THR A 55 -6.95 -10.46 13.89
N ASP A 56 -7.78 -9.96 14.81
CA ASP A 56 -7.30 -9.59 16.16
C ASP A 56 -6.70 -10.79 16.91
N VAL A 57 -7.20 -11.99 16.64
CA VAL A 57 -6.67 -13.24 17.21
C VAL A 57 -5.27 -13.54 16.68
N GLU A 58 -5.04 -13.36 15.37
CA GLU A 58 -3.72 -13.53 14.75
C GLU A 58 -2.74 -12.46 15.22
N LEU A 59 -3.18 -11.20 15.34
CA LEU A 59 -2.36 -10.11 15.86
C LEU A 59 -1.89 -10.39 17.30
N GLU A 60 -2.80 -10.79 18.18
CA GLU A 60 -2.44 -11.11 19.57
C GLU A 60 -1.59 -12.37 19.67
N ARG A 61 -1.78 -13.35 18.78
CA ARG A 61 -0.89 -14.50 18.67
C ARG A 61 0.51 -14.09 18.24
N ALA A 62 0.63 -13.27 17.19
CA ALA A 62 1.90 -12.79 16.67
C ALA A 62 2.67 -12.01 17.74
N LYS A 63 1.99 -11.14 18.50
CA LYS A 63 2.60 -10.41 19.64
C LYS A 63 3.13 -11.33 20.74
N ARG A 64 2.39 -12.40 21.08
CA ARG A 64 2.86 -13.38 22.08
C ARG A 64 4.07 -14.16 21.58
N GLU A 65 4.03 -14.59 20.33
CA GLU A 65 5.13 -15.33 19.70
C GLU A 65 6.38 -14.46 19.57
N LEU A 66 6.23 -13.19 19.20
CA LEU A 66 7.31 -12.20 19.17
C LEU A 66 8.02 -12.10 20.53
N LYS A 67 7.25 -11.98 21.62
CA LYS A 67 7.80 -11.91 22.99
C LYS A 67 8.59 -13.18 23.37
N MET A 68 8.08 -14.35 23.00
CA MET A 68 8.79 -15.62 23.23
C MET A 68 10.10 -15.68 22.46
N LEU A 69 10.10 -15.32 21.17
CA LEU A 69 11.31 -15.33 20.34
C LEU A 69 12.35 -14.31 20.80
N LEU A 70 11.92 -13.15 21.33
CA LEU A 70 12.84 -12.19 21.94
C LEU A 70 13.54 -12.78 23.17
N LEU A 71 12.82 -13.51 24.02
CA LEU A 71 13.40 -14.20 25.16
C LEU A 71 14.38 -15.30 24.69
N GLU A 72 14.01 -16.07 23.67
CA GLU A 72 14.89 -17.10 23.10
C GLU A 72 16.18 -16.50 22.53
N LYS A 73 16.07 -15.37 21.81
CA LYS A 73 17.22 -14.58 21.33
C LYS A 73 18.15 -14.17 22.47
N GLU A 74 17.60 -13.68 23.58
CA GLU A 74 18.38 -13.28 24.76
C GLU A 74 19.10 -14.48 25.37
N LEU A 75 18.41 -15.61 25.53
CA LEU A 75 18.99 -16.84 26.08
C LEU A 75 20.13 -17.38 25.21
N ILE A 76 19.98 -17.39 23.89
CA ILE A 76 21.03 -17.85 22.97
C ILE A 76 22.23 -16.90 23.01
N THR A 77 21.98 -15.58 22.99
CA THR A 77 23.07 -14.59 23.10
C THR A 77 23.82 -14.76 24.42
N GLY A 78 23.11 -14.96 25.53
CA GLY A 78 23.70 -15.27 26.83
C GLY A 78 24.46 -16.60 26.84
N ALA A 79 23.98 -17.64 26.16
CA ALA A 79 24.67 -18.91 26.04
C ALA A 79 26.00 -18.77 25.27
N ILE A 80 26.03 -17.98 24.19
CA ILE A 80 27.26 -17.66 23.46
C ILE A 80 28.25 -16.93 24.38
N ALA A 81 27.81 -15.93 25.14
CA ALA A 81 28.68 -15.21 26.07
C ALA A 81 29.29 -16.16 27.13
N ARG A 82 28.46 -17.02 27.75
CA ARG A 82 28.91 -18.03 28.72
C ARG A 82 29.92 -19.01 28.13
N LEU A 83 29.84 -19.28 26.84
CA LEU A 83 30.78 -20.16 26.16
C LEU A 83 32.18 -19.54 26.06
N TYR A 84 32.26 -18.24 25.79
CA TYR A 84 33.53 -17.50 25.83
C TYR A 84 34.08 -17.41 27.27
N GLU A 85 33.23 -17.19 28.26
CA GLU A 85 33.62 -17.21 29.67
C GLU A 85 34.16 -18.59 30.09
N ALA A 86 33.52 -19.67 29.63
CA ALA A 86 33.95 -21.03 29.93
C ALA A 86 35.31 -21.38 29.31
N GLU A 87 35.59 -20.91 28.09
CA GLU A 87 36.90 -21.04 27.46
C GLU A 87 37.96 -20.24 28.24
N ALA A 88 37.66 -18.98 28.59
CA ALA A 88 38.57 -18.14 29.38
C ALA A 88 38.90 -18.74 30.75
N ALA A 89 37.94 -19.44 31.36
CA ALA A 89 38.11 -20.19 32.60
C ALA A 89 38.79 -21.58 32.41
N GLY A 90 39.14 -21.96 31.18
CA GLY A 90 39.76 -23.25 30.86
C GLY A 90 38.84 -24.46 31.01
N LYS A 91 37.52 -24.26 31.12
CA LYS A 91 36.53 -25.35 31.28
C LYS A 91 36.26 -26.09 29.97
N ILE A 92 36.46 -25.42 28.83
CA ILE A 92 36.28 -25.98 27.48
C ILE A 92 37.44 -25.55 26.58
N GLY A 93 37.69 -26.34 25.54
CA GLY A 93 38.66 -25.99 24.50
C GLY A 93 38.13 -24.94 23.53
N ARG A 94 39.06 -24.28 22.82
CA ARG A 94 38.74 -23.30 21.77
C ARG A 94 37.88 -23.90 20.65
N GLU A 95 38.17 -25.14 20.25
CA GLU A 95 37.45 -25.87 19.21
C GLU A 95 36.00 -26.15 19.63
N ASP A 96 35.78 -26.62 20.86
CA ASP A 96 34.43 -26.86 21.41
C ASP A 96 33.62 -25.57 21.46
N ARG A 97 34.24 -24.46 21.91
CA ARG A 97 33.61 -23.13 21.91
C ARG A 97 33.25 -22.70 20.49
N GLU A 98 34.13 -22.89 19.52
CA GLU A 98 33.87 -22.48 18.14
C GLU A 98 32.72 -23.28 17.51
N ARG A 99 32.70 -24.60 17.72
CA ARG A 99 31.63 -25.49 17.27
C ARG A 99 30.27 -25.11 17.88
N LEU A 100 30.22 -24.92 19.19
CA LEU A 100 28.98 -24.55 19.89
C LEU A 100 28.53 -23.12 19.53
N SER A 101 29.46 -22.18 19.38
CA SER A 101 29.15 -20.82 18.93
C SER A 101 28.55 -20.80 17.53
N ALA A 102 29.10 -21.60 16.60
CA ALA A 102 28.58 -21.68 15.23
C ALA A 102 27.13 -22.18 15.23
N LYS A 103 26.83 -23.24 16.00
CA LYS A 103 25.46 -23.75 16.16
C LYS A 103 24.51 -22.68 16.70
N TYR A 104 24.88 -22.00 17.78
CA TYR A 104 24.04 -20.98 18.38
C TYR A 104 23.85 -19.76 17.47
N LYS A 105 24.86 -19.37 16.69
CA LYS A 105 24.73 -18.31 15.68
C LYS A 105 23.77 -18.68 14.56
N GLU A 106 23.72 -19.93 14.16
CA GLU A 106 22.75 -20.40 13.16
C GLU A 106 21.32 -20.37 13.69
N GLN A 107 21.11 -20.84 14.93
CA GLN A 107 19.81 -20.73 15.61
C GLN A 107 19.39 -19.26 15.78
N LEU A 108 20.33 -18.38 16.12
CA LEU A 108 20.07 -16.94 16.25
C LEU A 108 19.56 -16.34 14.93
N LYS A 109 20.17 -16.70 13.79
CA LYS A 109 19.72 -16.24 12.46
C LYS A 109 18.30 -16.68 12.15
N GLU A 110 17.94 -17.92 12.50
CA GLU A 110 16.59 -18.45 12.28
C GLU A 110 15.56 -17.70 13.13
N ILE A 111 15.88 -17.41 14.39
CA ILE A 111 15.02 -16.60 15.27
C ILE A 111 14.85 -15.19 14.73
N GLU A 112 15.94 -14.56 14.26
CA GLU A 112 15.88 -13.21 13.69
C GLU A 112 15.02 -13.14 12.43
N ALA A 113 15.06 -14.16 11.56
CA ALA A 113 14.18 -14.26 10.41
C ALA A 113 12.70 -14.33 10.84
N ARG A 114 12.37 -15.21 11.80
CA ARG A 114 11.00 -15.35 12.32
C ARG A 114 10.51 -14.09 13.03
N LEU A 115 11.38 -13.40 13.78
CA LEU A 115 11.06 -12.11 14.39
C LEU A 115 10.68 -11.05 13.35
N ASN A 116 11.40 -11.02 12.22
CA ASN A 116 11.11 -10.09 11.14
C ASN A 116 9.73 -10.37 10.50
N ASP A 117 9.42 -11.63 10.25
CA ASP A 117 8.13 -12.04 9.68
C ASP A 117 6.97 -11.70 10.63
N LEU A 118 7.13 -11.94 11.93
CA LEU A 118 6.11 -11.58 12.93
C LEU A 118 5.92 -10.07 13.08
N ASN A 119 7.01 -9.30 13.03
CA ASN A 119 6.93 -7.84 13.07
C ASN A 119 6.11 -7.29 11.90
N LEU A 120 6.28 -7.85 10.69
CA LEU A 120 5.49 -7.46 9.53
C LEU A 120 3.99 -7.71 9.74
N ILE A 121 3.63 -8.87 10.29
CA ILE A 121 2.23 -9.21 10.60
C ILE A 121 1.64 -8.22 11.63
N ILE A 122 2.41 -7.91 12.66
CA ILE A 122 1.98 -6.98 13.72
C ILE A 122 1.78 -5.58 13.14
N GLU A 123 2.74 -5.09 12.35
CA GLU A 123 2.69 -3.77 11.72
C GLU A 123 1.46 -3.65 10.81
N VAL A 124 1.19 -4.65 9.97
CA VAL A 124 -0.01 -4.67 9.13
C VAL A 124 -1.28 -4.63 9.99
N GLY A 125 -1.37 -5.47 11.03
CA GLY A 125 -2.55 -5.48 11.91
C GLY A 125 -2.76 -4.17 12.67
N GLU A 126 -1.69 -3.49 13.08
CA GLU A 126 -1.76 -2.18 13.74
C GLU A 126 -2.21 -1.08 12.77
N LEU A 127 -1.72 -1.09 11.53
CA LEU A 127 -2.16 -0.16 10.49
C LEU A 127 -3.65 -0.35 10.15
N GLU A 128 -4.13 -1.59 10.11
CA GLU A 128 -5.55 -1.89 9.90
C GLU A 128 -6.42 -1.40 11.06
N ASN A 129 -5.95 -1.57 12.30
CA ASN A 129 -6.63 -1.04 13.49
C ASN A 129 -6.73 0.50 13.45
N LEU A 130 -5.64 1.19 13.14
CA LEU A 130 -5.62 2.65 13.00
C LEU A 130 -6.57 3.12 11.89
N ARG A 131 -6.58 2.43 10.75
CA ARG A 131 -7.52 2.73 9.66
C ARG A 131 -8.96 2.61 10.12
N GLN A 132 -9.31 1.53 10.82
CA GLN A 132 -10.67 1.31 11.30
C GLN A 132 -11.08 2.38 12.32
N GLU A 133 -10.18 2.77 13.22
CA GLU A 133 -10.41 3.85 14.17
C GLU A 133 -10.70 5.19 13.47
N LEU A 134 -9.93 5.53 12.43
CA LEU A 134 -10.18 6.73 11.62
C LEU A 134 -11.56 6.69 10.95
N LEU A 135 -11.94 5.56 10.34
CA LEU A 135 -13.27 5.41 9.73
C LEU A 135 -14.39 5.61 10.77
N ASN A 136 -14.25 5.00 11.94
CA ASN A 136 -15.21 5.14 13.04
C ASN A 136 -15.33 6.61 13.51
N LEU A 137 -14.23 7.38 13.52
CA LEU A 137 -14.26 8.80 13.86
C LEU A 137 -15.01 9.64 12.82
N PHE A 138 -14.89 9.31 11.53
CA PHE A 138 -15.66 9.98 10.48
C PHE A 138 -17.15 9.65 10.57
N GLU A 139 -17.51 8.39 10.83
CA GLU A 139 -18.91 7.98 10.96
C GLU A 139 -19.60 8.61 12.18
N LYS A 140 -18.90 8.74 13.32
CA LYS A 140 -19.46 9.37 14.54
C LYS A 140 -19.70 10.88 14.40
N LYS A 141 -19.09 11.53 13.41
CA LYS A 141 -19.16 12.99 13.23
C LYS A 141 -20.23 13.42 12.23
N ILE A 142 -20.86 12.46 11.54
CA ILE A 142 -21.97 12.64 10.59
C ILE A 142 -23.28 12.30 11.31
#